data_AF-A0A812PBJ4-F1
#
_entry.id   AF-A0A812PBJ4-F1
#
_cell.length_a   1.000
_cell.length_b   1.000
_cell.length_c   1.000
_cell.angle_alpha   90.00
_cell.angle_beta   90.00
_cell.angle_gamma   90.00
#
_symmetry.space_group_name_H-M   'P 1'
#
loop_
_entity.id
_entity.type
_entity.pdbx_description
1 polymer ?
#
loop_
_entity_poly.entity_id
_entity_poly.type
_entity_poly.pdbx_seq_one_letter_code
_entity_poly.pdbx_strand_id
1 'polypeptide(L)'
;MALLQEELLKHPKVQASLRVAGEKALNDPGVQSALLTAAKESGEEIFSVVRTQVTAWAQDPQAQARAKEIARQAAATAGQAFNQAGQMFADQIAQGPAGLRLLAFAAAATSLAVCVLELMSVESVLTGPARWVISGFQGIFAVTTMLFEMPADWVAMVPGVTHYQDLIIDEAKFMTRAGGRGLFYIFQGAIWASFASLVSLVHLAAAAAMLLVGTLHVLMQFGIMPQNLVEKIREKTAYGGYSPVSQHDT
;
A
#
# COMPACT_ATOMS: atom_id res chain seq x y z
N MET A 1 -26.00 -36.30 -47.23
CA MET A 1 -25.92 -35.50 -45.99
C MET A 1 -24.50 -35.41 -45.44
N ALA A 2 -23.79 -36.52 -45.20
CA ALA A 2 -22.41 -36.50 -44.66
C ALA A 2 -21.40 -35.66 -45.48
N LEU A 3 -21.42 -35.75 -46.82
CA LEU A 3 -20.53 -34.97 -47.69
C LEU A 3 -20.74 -33.45 -47.61
N LEU A 4 -22.00 -32.99 -47.44
CA LEU A 4 -22.31 -31.57 -47.33
C LEU A 4 -21.80 -30.97 -46.01
N GLN A 5 -21.84 -31.76 -44.93
CA GLN A 5 -21.34 -31.35 -43.63
C GLN A 5 -19.82 -31.20 -43.63
N GLU A 6 -19.12 -32.12 -44.30
CA GLU A 6 -17.66 -32.08 -44.45
C GLU A 6 -17.21 -30.87 -45.30
N GLU A 7 -17.97 -30.54 -46.35
CA GLU A 7 -17.74 -29.36 -47.19
C GLU A 7 -17.95 -28.05 -46.40
N LEU A 8 -18.98 -27.99 -45.56
CA LEU A 8 -19.28 -26.84 -44.70
C LEU A 8 -18.19 -26.60 -43.65
N LEU A 9 -17.59 -27.66 -43.09
CA LEU A 9 -16.50 -27.55 -42.10
C LEU A 9 -15.20 -27.00 -42.69
N LYS A 10 -15.01 -27.11 -44.01
CA LYS A 10 -13.86 -26.53 -44.73
C LYS A 10 -14.05 -25.03 -45.01
N HIS A 11 -15.26 -24.49 -44.86
CA HIS A 11 -15.53 -23.09 -45.18
C HIS A 11 -14.87 -22.13 -44.16
N PRO A 12 -14.10 -21.11 -44.58
CA PRO A 12 -13.32 -20.24 -43.68
C PRO A 12 -14.16 -19.54 -42.60
N LYS A 13 -15.39 -19.11 -42.96
CA LYS A 13 -16.32 -18.49 -42.01
C LYS A 13 -16.79 -19.46 -40.93
N VAL A 14 -16.99 -20.73 -41.28
CA VAL A 14 -17.40 -21.76 -40.32
C VAL A 14 -16.25 -22.06 -39.36
N GLN A 15 -15.02 -22.15 -39.86
CA GLN A 15 -13.82 -22.31 -39.01
C GLN A 15 -13.60 -21.12 -38.07
N ALA A 16 -13.79 -19.88 -38.56
CA ALA A 16 -13.69 -18.69 -37.72
C ALA A 16 -14.76 -18.68 -36.60
N SER A 17 -16.01 -18.99 -36.93
CA SER A 17 -17.10 -19.08 -35.94
C SER A 17 -16.87 -20.21 -34.94
N LEU A 18 -16.36 -21.36 -35.38
CA LEU A 18 -15.98 -22.48 -34.50
C LEU A 18 -14.84 -22.08 -33.56
N ARG A 19 -13.86 -21.30 -34.02
CA ARG A 19 -12.75 -20.84 -33.16
C ARG A 19 -13.24 -19.91 -32.06
N VAL A 20 -14.11 -18.95 -32.41
CA VAL A 20 -14.72 -18.01 -31.44
C VAL A 20 -15.63 -18.74 -30.46
N ALA A 21 -16.44 -19.68 -30.95
CA ALA A 21 -17.28 -20.51 -30.10
C ALA A 21 -16.45 -21.39 -29.16
N GLY A 22 -15.34 -21.96 -29.65
CA GLY A 22 -14.38 -22.74 -28.86
C GLY A 22 -13.70 -21.91 -27.78
N GLU A 23 -13.21 -20.70 -28.10
CA GLU A 23 -12.61 -19.78 -27.13
C GLU A 23 -13.62 -19.36 -26.04
N LYS A 24 -14.89 -19.11 -26.40
CA LYS A 24 -15.94 -18.83 -25.42
C LYS A 24 -16.24 -20.04 -24.54
N ALA A 25 -16.37 -21.22 -25.14
CA ALA A 25 -16.65 -22.45 -24.40
C ALA A 25 -15.51 -22.81 -23.44
N LEU A 26 -14.25 -22.62 -23.84
CA LEU A 26 -13.09 -22.88 -22.97
C LEU A 26 -13.02 -21.95 -21.75
N ASN A 27 -13.63 -20.77 -21.82
CA ASN A 27 -13.71 -19.81 -20.71
C ASN A 27 -14.99 -19.96 -19.87
N ASP A 28 -15.90 -20.87 -20.24
CA ASP A 28 -17.11 -21.15 -19.48
C ASP A 28 -16.80 -22.10 -18.30
N PRO A 29 -17.13 -21.72 -17.04
CA PRO A 29 -16.84 -22.56 -15.87
C PRO A 29 -17.52 -23.94 -15.89
N GLY A 30 -18.72 -24.03 -16.48
CA GLY A 30 -19.45 -25.28 -16.62
C GLY A 30 -18.78 -26.24 -17.60
N VAL A 31 -18.30 -25.72 -18.73
CA VAL A 31 -17.52 -26.49 -19.70
C VAL A 31 -16.18 -26.94 -19.12
N GLN A 32 -15.47 -26.09 -18.38
CA GLN A 32 -14.23 -26.47 -17.70
C GLN A 32 -14.45 -27.59 -16.68
N SER A 33 -15.52 -27.50 -15.89
CA SER A 33 -15.91 -28.55 -14.93
C SER A 33 -16.29 -29.86 -15.62
N ALA A 34 -17.06 -29.79 -16.72
CA ALA A 34 -17.43 -30.95 -17.52
C ALA A 34 -16.21 -31.61 -18.18
N LEU A 35 -15.27 -30.82 -18.72
CA LEU A 35 -14.01 -31.32 -19.26
C LEU A 35 -13.15 -32.01 -18.20
N LEU A 36 -13.04 -31.42 -17.00
CA LEU A 36 -12.32 -32.03 -15.87
C LEU A 36 -12.97 -33.34 -15.42
N THR A 37 -14.30 -33.40 -15.42
CA THR A 37 -15.05 -34.60 -15.06
C THR A 37 -14.88 -35.70 -16.12
N ALA A 38 -15.06 -35.36 -17.40
CA ALA A 38 -14.82 -36.29 -18.51
C ALA A 38 -13.37 -36.79 -18.55
N ALA A 39 -12.39 -35.92 -18.26
CA ALA A 39 -10.98 -36.33 -18.18
C ALA A 39 -10.70 -37.31 -17.03
N LYS A 40 -11.39 -37.17 -15.88
CA LYS A 40 -11.28 -38.11 -14.75
C LYS A 40 -11.93 -39.47 -15.06
N GLU A 41 -13.05 -39.46 -15.78
CA GLU A 41 -13.82 -40.68 -16.10
C GLU A 41 -13.22 -41.50 -17.25
N SER A 42 -12.48 -40.86 -18.16
CA SER A 42 -11.99 -41.52 -19.38
C SER A 42 -10.79 -42.47 -19.17
N GLY A 43 -10.34 -42.66 -17.93
CA GLY A 43 -9.32 -43.66 -17.57
C GLY A 43 -7.91 -43.44 -18.14
N GLU A 44 -7.01 -44.40 -17.88
CA GLU A 44 -5.58 -44.34 -18.29
C GLU A 44 -5.37 -44.23 -19.81
N GLU A 45 -6.34 -44.67 -20.62
CA GLU A 45 -6.23 -44.69 -22.08
C GLU A 45 -6.15 -43.27 -22.67
N ILE A 46 -7.02 -42.35 -22.24
CA ILE A 46 -6.95 -40.94 -22.67
C ILE A 46 -5.70 -40.25 -22.13
N PHE A 47 -5.25 -40.59 -20.92
CA PHE A 47 -4.00 -40.05 -20.38
C PHE A 47 -2.79 -40.41 -21.23
N SER A 48 -2.75 -41.61 -21.82
CA SER A 48 -1.66 -42.02 -22.71
C SER A 48 -1.63 -41.21 -24.01
N VAL A 49 -2.81 -40.93 -24.59
CA VAL A 49 -2.96 -40.11 -25.80
C VAL A 49 -2.59 -38.66 -25.51
N VAL A 50 -3.11 -38.08 -24.41
CA VAL A 50 -2.76 -36.71 -23.99
C VAL A 50 -1.27 -36.59 -23.68
N ARG A 51 -0.67 -37.56 -22.98
CA ARG A 51 0.78 -37.56 -22.71
C ARG A 51 1.57 -37.58 -24.01
N THR A 52 1.18 -38.41 -24.98
CA THR A 52 1.87 -38.49 -26.28
C THR A 52 1.73 -37.18 -27.06
N GLN A 53 0.52 -36.60 -27.09
CA GLN A 53 0.24 -35.33 -27.77
C GLN A 53 1.00 -34.16 -27.12
N VAL A 54 1.01 -34.08 -25.79
CA VAL A 54 1.76 -33.06 -25.03
C VAL A 54 3.25 -33.23 -25.24
N THR A 55 3.76 -34.46 -25.29
CA THR A 55 5.19 -34.73 -25.56
C THR A 55 5.55 -34.31 -26.99
N ALA A 56 4.69 -34.58 -27.96
CA ALA A 56 4.87 -34.13 -29.34
C ALA A 56 4.84 -32.59 -29.46
N TRP A 57 3.89 -31.92 -28.80
CA TRP A 57 3.86 -30.45 -28.74
C TRP A 57 5.07 -29.86 -28.00
N ALA A 58 5.54 -30.53 -26.96
CA ALA A 58 6.75 -30.12 -26.26
C ALA A 58 8.00 -30.25 -27.14
N GLN A 59 7.99 -31.12 -28.16
CA GLN A 59 9.09 -31.26 -29.12
C GLN A 59 8.94 -30.38 -30.37
N ASP A 60 7.77 -29.77 -30.61
CA ASP A 60 7.55 -28.87 -31.74
C ASP A 60 8.24 -27.50 -31.50
N PRO A 61 9.21 -27.10 -32.35
CA PRO A 61 9.89 -25.82 -32.22
C PRO A 61 8.94 -24.61 -32.25
N GLN A 62 7.83 -24.67 -32.98
CA GLN A 62 6.87 -23.56 -33.05
C GLN A 62 6.06 -23.43 -31.75
N ALA A 63 5.67 -24.56 -31.15
CA ALA A 63 4.98 -24.55 -29.86
C ALA A 63 5.88 -24.03 -28.74
N GLN A 64 7.16 -24.44 -28.73
CA GLN A 64 8.15 -23.91 -27.78
C GLN A 64 8.37 -22.40 -27.94
N ALA A 65 8.45 -21.90 -29.18
CA ALA A 65 8.63 -20.47 -29.44
C ALA A 65 7.43 -19.65 -28.92
N ARG A 66 6.19 -20.11 -29.15
CA ARG A 66 4.98 -19.45 -28.63
C ARG A 66 4.89 -19.52 -27.10
N ALA A 67 5.22 -20.67 -26.51
CA ALA A 67 5.23 -20.84 -25.06
C ALA A 67 6.24 -19.89 -24.41
N LYS A 68 7.43 -19.72 -25.01
CA LYS A 68 8.46 -18.79 -24.52
C LYS A 68 8.02 -17.32 -24.60
N GLU A 69 7.29 -16.94 -25.63
CA GLU A 69 6.74 -15.59 -25.78
C GLU A 69 5.63 -15.31 -24.76
N ILE A 70 4.68 -16.24 -24.58
CA ILE A 70 3.63 -16.14 -23.56
C ILE A 70 4.24 -16.11 -22.15
N ALA A 71 5.23 -16.94 -21.88
CA ALA A 71 5.93 -16.95 -20.60
C ALA A 71 6.68 -15.63 -20.34
N ARG A 72 7.27 -15.00 -21.37
CA ARG A 72 7.90 -13.68 -21.26
C ARG A 72 6.88 -12.58 -20.96
N GLN A 73 5.76 -12.57 -21.68
CA GLN A 73 4.68 -11.61 -21.43
C GLN A 73 4.10 -11.80 -20.03
N ALA A 74 3.79 -13.04 -19.64
CA ALA A 74 3.30 -13.37 -18.30
C ALA A 74 4.31 -13.00 -17.21
N ALA A 75 5.61 -13.26 -17.41
CA ALA A 75 6.66 -12.86 -16.47
C ALA A 75 6.79 -11.33 -16.35
N ALA A 76 6.63 -10.59 -17.45
CA ALA A 76 6.64 -9.12 -17.44
C ALA A 76 5.41 -8.57 -16.70
N THR A 77 4.21 -9.11 -16.95
CA THR A 77 2.98 -8.68 -16.28
C THR A 77 2.96 -9.09 -14.80
N ALA A 78 3.43 -10.31 -14.49
CA ALA A 78 3.58 -10.78 -13.12
C ALA A 78 4.63 -9.96 -12.36
N GLY A 79 5.77 -9.62 -12.98
CA GLY A 79 6.77 -8.75 -12.36
C GLY A 79 6.22 -7.37 -12.02
N GLN A 80 5.39 -6.79 -12.90
CA GLN A 80 4.71 -5.52 -12.63
C GLN A 80 3.65 -5.63 -11.53
N ALA A 81 2.83 -6.67 -11.54
CA ALA A 81 1.81 -6.91 -10.52
C ALA A 81 2.41 -7.27 -9.16
N PHE A 82 3.52 -8.00 -9.12
CA PHE A 82 4.23 -8.37 -7.89
C PHE A 82 4.98 -7.19 -7.29
N ASN A 83 5.52 -6.29 -8.14
CA ASN A 83 6.09 -5.03 -7.67
C ASN A 83 5.00 -4.10 -7.11
N GLN A 84 3.83 -4.02 -7.73
CA GLN A 84 2.72 -3.20 -7.22
C GLN A 84 2.09 -3.81 -5.95
N ALA A 85 1.81 -5.11 -5.92
CA ALA A 85 1.23 -5.78 -4.75
C ALA A 85 2.22 -5.88 -3.59
N GLY A 86 3.50 -6.10 -3.88
CA GLY A 86 4.60 -6.06 -2.91
C GLY A 86 4.81 -4.67 -2.33
N GLN A 87 4.68 -3.61 -3.14
CA GLN A 87 4.65 -2.23 -2.65
C GLN A 87 3.42 -2.00 -1.77
N MET A 88 2.21 -2.38 -2.19
CA MET A 88 1.00 -2.17 -1.36
C MET A 88 1.04 -2.93 -0.02
N PHE A 89 1.56 -4.16 0.01
CA PHE A 89 1.72 -4.94 1.25
C PHE A 89 2.87 -4.44 2.12
N ALA A 90 4.01 -4.06 1.54
CA ALA A 90 5.11 -3.44 2.28
C ALA A 90 4.73 -2.05 2.80
N ASP A 91 3.94 -1.28 2.05
CA ASP A 91 3.46 0.05 2.41
C ASP A 91 2.41 0.00 3.51
N GLN A 92 1.51 -1.00 3.49
CA GLN A 92 0.55 -1.19 4.60
C GLN A 92 1.19 -1.73 5.88
N ILE A 93 2.30 -2.46 5.79
CA ILE A 93 3.03 -2.96 6.97
C ILE A 93 4.03 -1.91 7.49
N ALA A 94 4.57 -1.05 6.63
CA ALA A 94 5.50 0.01 7.02
C ALA A 94 4.80 1.30 7.52
N GLN A 95 3.58 1.57 7.04
CA GLN A 95 2.79 2.71 7.51
C GLN A 95 1.97 2.31 8.74
N GLY A 96 2.15 3.04 9.86
CA GLY A 96 1.43 2.74 11.10
C GLY A 96 -0.09 2.82 10.97
N PRO A 97 -0.85 2.36 11.98
CA PRO A 97 -2.30 2.44 11.99
C PRO A 97 -2.79 3.84 11.63
N ALA A 98 -3.82 3.94 10.78
CA ALA A 98 -4.32 5.22 10.27
C ALA A 98 -4.60 6.25 11.38
N GLY A 99 -5.11 5.80 12.54
CA GLY A 99 -5.34 6.66 13.70
C GLY A 99 -4.05 7.24 14.30
N LEU A 100 -2.97 6.45 14.37
CA LEU A 100 -1.68 6.92 14.87
C LEU A 100 -1.05 7.94 13.90
N ARG A 101 -1.20 7.71 12.59
CA ARG A 101 -0.74 8.65 11.56
C ARG A 101 -1.50 9.97 11.61
N LEU A 102 -2.82 9.93 11.73
CA LEU A 102 -3.64 11.13 11.89
C LEU A 102 -3.25 11.91 13.15
N LEU A 103 -3.00 11.21 14.27
CA LEU A 103 -2.54 11.83 15.51
C LEU A 103 -1.17 12.50 15.33
N ALA A 104 -0.25 11.84 14.63
CA ALA A 104 1.06 12.39 14.32
C ALA A 104 0.99 13.62 13.41
N PHE A 105 0.17 13.54 12.36
CA PHE A 105 -0.11 14.66 11.48
C PHE A 105 -0.69 15.86 12.24
N ALA A 106 -1.67 15.62 13.13
CA ALA A 106 -2.28 16.68 13.95
C ALA A 106 -1.28 17.29 14.95
N ALA A 107 -0.42 16.48 15.58
CA ALA A 107 0.64 16.96 16.46
C ALA A 107 1.64 17.84 15.70
N ALA A 108 2.05 17.42 14.50
CA ALA A 108 2.95 18.19 13.65
C ALA A 108 2.30 19.45 13.08
N ALA A 109 1.02 19.42 12.71
CA ALA A 109 0.27 20.61 12.29
C ALA A 109 0.20 21.65 13.43
N THR A 110 -0.01 21.18 14.67
CA THR A 110 0.05 22.03 15.86
C THR A 110 1.45 22.63 16.02
N SER A 111 2.49 21.80 15.94
CA SER A 111 3.90 22.24 15.99
C SER A 111 4.20 23.31 14.94
N LEU A 112 3.74 23.12 13.70
CA LEU A 112 3.91 24.07 12.60
C LEU A 112 3.20 25.40 12.88
N ALA A 113 1.97 25.37 13.38
CA ALA A 113 1.23 26.58 13.75
C ALA A 113 1.98 27.40 14.81
N VAL A 114 2.55 26.73 15.82
CA VAL A 114 3.39 27.39 16.84
C VAL A 114 4.64 28.02 16.22
N CYS A 115 5.33 27.30 15.33
CA CYS A 115 6.48 27.85 14.61
C CYS A 115 6.13 29.11 13.82
N VAL A 116 4.99 29.11 13.12
CA VAL A 116 4.53 30.28 12.35
C VAL A 116 4.29 31.48 13.27
N LEU A 117 3.61 31.27 14.41
CA LEU A 117 3.38 32.35 15.38
C LEU A 117 4.69 32.90 15.97
N GLU A 118 5.64 32.03 16.31
CA GLU A 118 6.96 32.43 16.81
C GLU A 118 7.79 33.21 15.78
N LEU A 119 7.74 32.79 14.52
CA LEU A 119 8.45 33.45 13.41
C LEU A 119 7.84 34.81 13.05
N MET A 120 6.52 34.98 13.24
CA MET A 120 5.83 36.27 13.03
C MET A 120 6.07 37.28 14.15
N SER A 121 6.47 36.82 15.35
CA SER A 121 6.76 37.72 16.46
C SER A 121 8.09 38.44 16.25
N VAL A 122 8.06 39.73 15.93
CA VAL A 122 9.28 40.55 15.75
C VAL A 122 10.15 40.59 17.02
N GLU A 123 9.52 40.45 18.19
CA GLU A 123 10.22 40.39 19.48
C GLU A 123 11.17 39.19 19.58
N SER A 124 10.82 38.06 18.95
CA SER A 124 11.64 36.84 19.00
C SER A 124 12.96 37.00 18.24
N VAL A 125 12.97 37.80 17.17
CA VAL A 125 14.18 38.11 16.38
C VAL A 125 15.18 38.93 17.21
N LEU A 126 14.70 39.92 17.95
CA LEU A 126 15.56 40.87 18.68
C LEU A 126 16.05 40.33 20.02
N THR A 127 15.19 39.60 20.74
CA THR A 127 15.50 39.13 22.11
C THR A 127 16.12 37.73 22.13
N GLY A 128 15.96 36.94 21.06
CA GLY A 128 16.41 35.57 21.02
C GLY A 128 16.60 35.03 19.60
N PRO A 129 17.59 35.54 18.82
CA PRO A 129 17.83 35.09 17.45
C PRO A 129 18.05 33.57 17.35
N ALA A 130 18.65 32.96 18.37
CA ALA A 130 18.78 31.50 18.45
C ALA A 130 17.43 30.78 18.49
N ARG A 131 16.45 31.29 19.27
CA ARG A 131 15.09 30.75 19.33
C ARG A 131 14.41 30.89 17.97
N TRP A 132 14.55 32.04 17.31
CA TRP A 132 13.99 32.26 15.98
C TRP A 132 14.51 31.24 14.95
N VAL A 133 15.83 31.00 14.95
CA VAL A 133 16.46 29.98 14.08
C VAL A 133 15.95 28.57 14.41
N ILE A 134 15.87 28.22 15.70
CA ILE A 134 15.36 26.90 16.13
C ILE A 134 13.90 26.71 15.70
N SER A 135 13.06 27.75 15.84
CA SER A 135 11.66 27.74 15.36
C SER A 135 11.58 27.54 13.84
N GLY A 136 12.52 28.13 13.08
CA GLY A 136 12.63 27.89 11.64
C GLY A 136 12.90 26.42 11.31
N PHE A 137 13.89 25.81 11.96
CA PHE A 137 14.17 24.37 11.80
C PHE A 137 13.00 23.49 12.25
N GLN A 138 12.34 23.84 13.35
CA GLN A 138 11.16 23.13 13.81
C GLN A 138 9.99 23.22 12.81
N GLY A 139 9.82 24.35 12.13
CA GLY A 139 8.85 24.48 11.05
C GLY A 139 9.12 23.49 9.92
N ILE A 140 10.37 23.37 9.48
CA ILE A 140 10.79 22.41 8.45
C ILE A 140 10.55 20.96 8.91
N PHE A 141 10.90 20.64 10.17
CA PHE A 141 10.67 19.30 10.73
C PHE A 141 9.19 18.97 10.90
N ALA A 142 8.36 19.94 11.25
CA ALA A 142 6.91 19.78 11.34
C ALA A 142 6.30 19.52 9.96
N VAL A 143 6.70 20.27 8.92
CA VAL A 143 6.30 20.03 7.53
C VAL A 143 6.73 18.64 7.07
N THR A 144 7.98 18.25 7.37
CA THR A 144 8.49 16.91 7.08
C THR A 144 7.63 15.84 7.73
N THR A 145 7.30 16.01 9.02
CA THR A 145 6.44 15.07 9.76
C THR A 145 5.05 14.98 9.14
N MET A 146 4.43 16.12 8.84
CA MET A 146 3.13 16.15 8.16
C MET A 146 3.19 15.39 6.83
N LEU A 147 4.25 15.56 6.05
CA LEU A 147 4.43 14.86 4.78
C LEU A 147 4.50 13.33 4.96
N PHE A 148 5.28 12.83 5.91
CA PHE A 148 5.38 11.38 6.16
C PHE A 148 4.10 10.75 6.70
N GLU A 149 3.26 11.53 7.36
CA GLU A 149 2.03 11.04 7.99
C GLU A 149 0.78 11.29 7.16
N MET A 150 0.87 12.17 6.15
CA MET A 150 -0.21 12.50 5.23
C MET A 150 -0.68 11.25 4.44
N PRO A 151 -2.00 11.07 4.21
CA PRO A 151 -2.51 10.00 3.35
C PRO A 151 -1.91 10.08 1.94
N ALA A 152 -1.59 8.93 1.35
CA ALA A 152 -0.97 8.86 0.03
C ALA A 152 -1.79 9.59 -1.06
N ASP A 153 -3.13 9.50 -0.97
CA ASP A 153 -4.04 10.19 -1.89
C ASP A 153 -3.84 11.71 -1.87
N TRP A 154 -3.51 12.28 -0.71
CA TRP A 154 -3.28 13.72 -0.57
C TRP A 154 -1.90 14.12 -1.07
N VAL A 155 -0.89 13.26 -0.88
CA VAL A 155 0.46 13.46 -1.42
C VAL A 155 0.42 13.54 -2.95
N ALA A 156 -0.35 12.65 -3.60
CA ALA A 156 -0.49 12.63 -5.05
C ALA A 156 -1.16 13.89 -5.63
N MET A 157 -1.94 14.63 -4.83
CA MET A 157 -2.63 15.84 -5.29
C MET A 157 -1.75 17.09 -5.32
N VAL A 158 -0.61 17.10 -4.62
CA VAL A 158 0.22 18.31 -4.48
C VAL A 158 1.50 18.18 -5.32
N PRO A 159 1.64 18.92 -6.42
CA PRO A 159 2.83 18.84 -7.26
C PRO A 159 4.08 19.30 -6.49
N GLY A 160 5.19 18.58 -6.66
CA GLY A 160 6.47 18.86 -6.01
C GLY A 160 6.66 18.21 -4.64
N VAL A 161 5.58 17.80 -3.98
CA VAL A 161 5.66 17.11 -2.68
C VAL A 161 6.33 15.74 -2.81
N THR A 162 6.06 15.01 -3.89
CA THR A 162 6.72 13.73 -4.19
C THR A 162 8.24 13.88 -4.28
N HIS A 163 8.73 14.93 -4.94
CA HIS A 163 10.17 15.15 -5.07
C HIS A 163 10.85 15.41 -3.72
N TYR A 164 10.19 16.19 -2.85
CA TYR A 164 10.70 16.42 -1.49
C TYR A 164 10.67 15.13 -0.66
N GLN A 165 9.61 14.31 -0.80
CA GLN A 165 9.53 13.02 -0.15
C GLN A 165 10.65 12.07 -0.59
N ASP A 166 10.90 11.98 -1.90
CA ASP A 166 11.97 11.16 -2.50
C ASP A 166 13.34 11.59 -1.96
N LEU A 167 13.60 12.90 -1.91
CA LEU A 167 14.85 13.44 -1.34
C LEU A 167 15.07 12.98 0.11
N ILE A 168 14.02 13.02 0.94
CA ILE A 168 14.16 12.59 2.35
C ILE A 168 14.28 11.07 2.45
N ILE A 169 13.59 10.31 1.59
CA ILE A 169 13.74 8.85 1.53
C ILE A 169 15.20 8.48 1.20
N ASP A 170 15.82 9.18 0.25
CA ASP A 170 17.19 8.91 -0.19
C ASP A 170 18.23 9.30 0.86
N GLU A 171 18.13 10.51 1.42
CA GLU A 171 19.11 11.08 2.35
C GLU A 171 18.91 10.64 3.81
N ALA A 172 17.65 10.42 4.21
CA ALA A 172 17.28 10.09 5.59
C ALA A 172 16.51 8.78 5.66
N LYS A 173 17.08 7.71 5.09
CA LYS A 173 16.47 6.36 5.04
C LYS A 173 15.90 5.85 6.37
N PHE A 174 16.43 6.28 7.51
CA PHE A 174 15.88 5.91 8.83
C PHE A 174 14.42 6.39 9.01
N MET A 175 14.03 7.52 8.41
CA MET A 175 12.67 8.07 8.40
C MET A 175 11.66 7.22 7.64
N THR A 176 12.11 6.28 6.81
CA THR A 176 11.18 5.33 6.15
C THR A 176 10.70 4.23 7.11
N ARG A 177 11.38 4.07 8.25
CA ARG A 177 11.06 3.07 9.27
C ARG A 177 10.22 3.69 10.37
N ALA A 178 9.25 2.94 10.89
CA ALA A 178 8.40 3.36 12.01
C ALA A 178 9.21 3.88 13.22
N GLY A 179 10.24 3.13 13.64
CA GLY A 179 11.08 3.52 14.76
C GLY A 179 11.90 4.79 14.49
N GLY A 180 12.39 4.98 13.26
CA GLY A 180 13.15 6.18 12.90
C GLY A 180 12.29 7.44 12.89
N ARG A 181 11.06 7.34 12.37
CA ARG A 181 10.05 8.41 12.50
C ARG A 181 9.74 8.70 13.97
N GLY A 182 9.54 7.66 14.78
CA GLY A 182 9.30 7.80 16.20
C GLY A 182 10.40 8.57 16.94
N LEU A 183 11.67 8.23 16.67
CA LEU A 183 12.82 8.95 17.22
C LEU A 183 12.88 10.42 16.75
N PHE A 184 12.55 10.67 15.48
CA PHE A 184 12.48 12.04 14.95
C PHE A 184 11.38 12.87 15.62
N TYR A 185 10.22 12.27 15.91
CA TYR A 185 9.13 12.95 16.63
C TYR A 185 9.48 13.19 18.10
N ILE A 186 10.16 12.24 18.75
CA ILE A 186 10.69 12.42 20.11
C ILE A 186 11.70 13.57 20.14
N PHE A 187 12.60 13.65 19.16
CA PHE A 187 13.56 14.75 19.04
C PHE A 187 12.86 16.10 18.91
N GLN A 188 11.86 16.22 18.02
CA GLN A 188 11.06 17.43 17.90
C GLN A 188 10.34 17.78 19.22
N GLY A 189 9.75 16.79 19.88
CA GLY A 189 9.09 16.95 21.17
C GLY A 189 10.04 17.40 22.28
N ALA A 190 11.28 16.88 22.29
CA ALA A 190 12.32 17.26 23.25
C ALA A 190 12.77 18.72 23.07
N ILE A 191 12.89 19.19 21.82
CA ILE A 191 13.14 20.62 21.55
C ILE A 191 11.98 21.47 22.09
N TRP A 192 10.73 21.10 21.85
CA TRP A 192 9.60 21.83 22.42
C TRP A 192 9.58 21.81 23.94
N ALA A 193 9.93 20.68 24.54
CA ALA A 193 10.03 20.54 26.00
C ALA A 193 11.08 21.50 26.59
N SER A 194 12.16 21.81 25.85
CA SER A 194 13.18 22.77 26.29
C SER A 194 12.65 24.22 26.36
N PHE A 195 11.58 24.54 25.63
CA PHE A 195 10.91 25.84 25.65
C PHE A 195 9.60 25.83 26.44
N ALA A 196 9.16 24.65 26.90
CA ALA A 196 7.92 24.50 27.63
C ALA A 196 8.03 25.18 29.00
N SER A 197 6.98 25.93 29.35
CA SER A 197 6.84 26.53 30.68
C SER A 197 5.37 26.46 31.10
N LEU A 198 5.09 26.58 32.40
CA LEU A 198 3.71 26.61 32.91
C LEU A 198 2.90 27.81 32.38
N VAL A 199 3.59 28.85 31.91
CA VAL A 199 2.97 30.04 31.29
C VAL A 199 2.71 29.78 29.81
N SER A 200 3.58 29.03 29.14
CA SER A 200 3.47 28.73 27.71
C SER A 200 2.92 27.31 27.49
N LEU A 201 1.66 27.14 27.84
CA LEU A 201 0.94 25.86 27.75
C LEU A 201 0.94 25.27 26.33
N VAL A 202 1.06 26.11 25.30
CA VAL A 202 1.08 25.67 23.90
C VAL A 202 2.35 24.89 23.57
N HIS A 203 3.53 25.36 24.01
CA HIS A 203 4.80 24.62 23.86
C HIS A 203 4.76 23.30 24.63
N LEU A 204 4.20 23.33 25.85
CA LEU A 204 4.04 22.12 26.66
C LEU A 204 3.12 21.10 25.98
N ALA A 205 2.00 21.56 25.39
CA ALA A 205 1.07 20.70 24.66
C ALA A 205 1.71 20.11 23.40
N ALA A 206 2.43 20.91 22.61
CA ALA A 206 3.14 20.44 21.42
C ALA A 206 4.24 19.42 21.79
N ALA A 207 5.01 19.69 22.85
CA ALA A 207 6.01 18.76 23.38
C ALA A 207 5.38 17.43 23.79
N ALA A 208 4.32 17.47 24.61
CA ALA A 208 3.63 16.28 25.08
C ALA A 208 3.04 15.47 23.93
N ALA A 209 2.39 16.13 22.96
CA ALA A 209 1.82 15.47 21.79
C ALA A 209 2.91 14.77 20.94
N MET A 210 4.00 15.46 20.61
CA MET A 210 5.08 14.92 19.79
C MET A 210 5.83 13.79 20.50
N LEU A 211 6.11 13.93 21.81
CA LEU A 211 6.74 12.88 22.62
C LEU A 211 5.86 11.63 22.71
N LEU A 212 4.55 11.81 22.95
CA LEU A 212 3.60 10.71 23.00
C LEU A 212 3.54 9.96 21.67
N VAL A 213 3.30 10.68 20.57
CA VAL A 213 3.23 10.09 19.23
C VAL A 213 4.53 9.41 18.83
N GLY A 214 5.67 10.04 19.10
CA GLY A 214 6.99 9.49 18.81
C GLY A 214 7.25 8.21 19.59
N THR A 215 6.88 8.18 20.87
CA THR A 215 6.96 6.98 21.70
C THR A 215 6.08 5.86 21.15
N LEU A 216 4.85 6.16 20.74
CA LEU A 216 3.96 5.16 20.13
C LEU A 216 4.55 4.58 18.83
N HIS A 217 5.20 5.40 18.00
CA HIS A 217 5.91 4.94 16.79
C HIS A 217 7.12 4.05 17.12
N VAL A 218 7.87 4.37 18.17
CA VAL A 218 8.98 3.50 18.63
C VAL A 218 8.44 2.18 19.18
N LEU A 219 7.39 2.19 19.99
CA LEU A 219 6.76 0.96 20.50
C LEU A 219 6.21 0.08 19.37
N MET A 220 5.68 0.70 18.31
CA MET A 220 5.23 0.02 17.10
C MET A 220 6.38 -0.74 16.41
N GLN A 221 7.58 -0.16 16.36
CA GLN A 221 8.77 -0.80 15.80
C GLN A 221 9.14 -2.12 16.54
N PHE A 222 8.86 -2.19 17.85
CA PHE A 222 9.13 -3.38 18.66
C PHE A 222 7.94 -4.36 18.73
N GLY A 223 6.82 -4.07 18.05
CA GLY A 223 5.62 -4.90 18.13
C GLY A 223 4.93 -4.87 19.51
N ILE A 224 5.27 -3.91 20.37
CA ILE A 224 4.69 -3.75 21.72
C ILE A 224 3.33 -3.02 21.66
N MET A 225 2.79 -2.77 20.46
CA MET A 225 1.51 -2.09 20.33
C MET A 225 0.40 -2.95 20.94
N PRO A 226 -0.38 -2.40 21.90
CA PRO A 226 -1.45 -3.16 22.56
C PRO A 226 -2.44 -3.65 21.50
N GLN A 227 -2.55 -4.97 21.31
CA GLN A 227 -3.38 -5.57 20.25
C GLN A 227 -4.85 -5.14 20.38
N ASN A 228 -5.32 -4.94 21.61
CA ASN A 228 -6.64 -4.39 21.91
C ASN A 228 -6.90 -2.98 21.33
N LEU A 229 -5.88 -2.13 21.21
CA LEU A 229 -6.01 -0.84 20.54
C LEU A 229 -6.05 -0.99 19.02
N VAL A 230 -5.20 -1.88 18.48
CA VAL A 230 -5.17 -2.17 17.03
C VAL A 230 -6.49 -2.76 16.58
N GLU A 231 -7.02 -3.75 17.30
CA GLU A 231 -8.29 -4.39 17.04
C GLU A 231 -9.44 -3.37 17.09
N LYS A 232 -9.50 -2.52 18.12
CA LYS A 232 -10.55 -1.51 18.26
C LYS A 232 -10.52 -0.43 17.17
N ILE A 233 -9.32 -0.06 16.71
CA ILE A 233 -9.15 0.86 15.56
C ILE A 233 -9.59 0.16 14.27
N ARG A 234 -9.14 -1.08 14.06
CA ARG A 234 -9.46 -1.86 12.86
C ARG A 234 -10.95 -2.14 12.74
N GLU A 235 -11.62 -2.46 13.84
CA GLU A 235 -13.07 -2.63 13.93
C GLU A 235 -13.79 -1.34 13.52
N LYS A 236 -13.43 -0.19 14.09
CA LYS A 236 -14.03 1.10 13.72
C LYS A 236 -13.83 1.46 12.24
N THR A 237 -12.67 1.15 11.67
CA THR A 237 -12.38 1.43 10.25
C THR A 237 -13.11 0.47 9.32
N ALA A 238 -13.17 -0.83 9.64
CA ALA A 238 -13.80 -1.84 8.80
C ALA A 238 -15.32 -1.65 8.67
N TYR A 239 -15.98 -1.12 9.70
CA TYR A 239 -17.42 -0.89 9.70
C TYR A 239 -17.84 0.55 9.36
N GLY A 240 -16.92 1.38 8.84
CA GLY A 240 -17.25 2.76 8.42
C GLY A 240 -17.82 3.64 9.54
N GLY A 241 -17.48 3.36 10.80
CA GLY A 241 -18.03 4.05 11.97
C GLY A 241 -19.41 3.57 12.45
N TYR A 242 -20.02 2.58 11.79
CA TYR A 242 -21.26 1.94 12.25
C TYR A 242 -20.94 0.60 12.91
N SER A 243 -20.73 0.58 14.23
CA SER A 243 -20.81 -0.69 14.96
C SER A 243 -22.25 -1.19 14.85
N PRO A 244 -22.52 -2.38 14.25
CA PRO A 244 -23.84 -2.98 14.36
C PRO A 244 -24.11 -3.17 15.86
N VAL A 245 -25.13 -2.50 16.38
CA VAL A 245 -25.56 -2.69 17.76
C VAL A 245 -25.88 -4.17 17.90
N SER A 246 -25.14 -4.88 18.77
CA SER A 246 -25.42 -6.27 19.07
C SER A 246 -26.85 -6.34 19.58
N GLN A 247 -27.76 -6.81 18.72
CA GLN A 247 -29.11 -7.20 19.12
C GLN A 247 -28.96 -8.44 19.99
N HIS A 248 -28.64 -8.23 21.27
CA HIS A 248 -28.71 -9.29 22.27
C HIS A 248 -29.75 -8.90 23.32
N ASP A 249 -30.84 -9.67 23.25
CA ASP A 249 -31.66 -10.20 24.34
C ASP A 249 -32.54 -9.21 25.12
N THR A 250 -33.76 -9.02 24.60
CA THR A 250 -34.98 -8.90 25.43
C THR A 250 -35.64 -10.26 25.57
#